data_AF-A0A8T0XZL2-F1
#
_entry.id   AF-A0A8T0XZL2-F1
#
_cell.length_a   1.000
_cell.length_b   1.000
_cell.length_c   1.000
_cell.angle_alpha   90.00
_cell.angle_beta   90.00
_cell.angle_gamma   90.00
#
_symmetry.space_group_name_H-M   'P 1'
#
loop_
_entity.id
_entity.type
_entity.pdbx_description
1 polymer ?
#
loop_
_entity_poly.entity_id
_entity_poly.type
_entity_poly.pdbx_seq_one_letter_code
_entity_poly.pdbx_strand_id
1 'polypeptide(L)'
;MLLTWRAYVANLDPKKTDELIFSVMKKYYDGDILEKMFAEAKKRSATTRSMASNLEEEMWRSQGKTADNLFKFLKLDEKGDDLFESPVLGTWVSYINRLNTYEKRPDEFVVINELEKRFGYVDLARILGKTEGMRGDNVEIVASLRKLQFKQWMTQKLLDPKRVDKLLIQSPDDPRNTRVTLDFYDFYKANGGPPLY
;
A
#
# COMPACT_ATOMS: atom_id res chain seq x y z
N MET A 1 -4.24 20.36 23.59
CA MET A 1 -2.97 19.98 24.24
C MET A 1 -2.12 19.08 23.34
N LEU A 2 -2.58 17.87 22.95
CA LEU A 2 -1.80 16.96 22.06
C LEU A 2 -1.57 17.52 20.65
N LEU A 3 -2.59 18.15 20.03
CA LEU A 3 -2.45 18.79 18.70
C LEU A 3 -1.45 19.95 18.72
N THR A 4 -1.44 20.72 19.81
CA THR A 4 -0.55 21.87 20.00
C THR A 4 0.90 21.41 20.15
N TRP A 5 1.13 20.34 20.93
CA TRP A 5 2.44 19.72 21.03
C TRP A 5 2.90 19.11 19.72
N ARG A 6 2.01 18.42 18.98
CA ARG A 6 2.33 17.90 17.64
C ARG A 6 2.78 19.01 16.70
N ALA A 7 2.06 20.13 16.67
CA ALA A 7 2.42 21.28 15.84
C ALA A 7 3.79 21.86 16.23
N TYR A 8 4.10 21.93 17.52
CA TYR A 8 5.42 22.33 17.99
C TYR A 8 6.53 21.37 17.51
N VAL A 9 6.35 20.06 17.65
CA VAL A 9 7.33 19.06 17.18
C VAL A 9 7.48 19.11 15.66
N ALA A 10 6.39 19.31 14.92
CA ALA A 10 6.42 19.47 13.46
C ALA A 10 7.21 20.70 13.01
N ASN A 11 7.21 21.77 13.80
CA ASN A 11 8.05 22.95 13.54
C ASN A 11 9.55 22.67 13.80
N LEU A 12 9.89 21.69 14.66
CA LEU A 12 11.27 21.32 14.92
C LEU A 12 11.84 20.42 13.82
N ASP A 13 11.12 19.35 13.47
CA ASP A 13 11.47 18.45 12.37
C ASP A 13 10.20 17.84 11.77
N PRO A 14 9.68 18.41 10.65
CA PRO A 14 8.44 17.94 10.06
C PRO A 14 8.53 16.49 9.58
N LYS A 15 9.73 16.04 9.16
CA LYS A 15 9.95 14.69 8.63
C LYS A 15 9.96 13.63 9.73
N LYS A 16 10.33 14.01 10.96
CA LYS A 16 10.41 13.09 12.11
C LYS A 16 9.33 13.32 13.17
N THR A 17 8.30 14.11 12.84
CA THR A 17 7.26 14.50 13.79
C THR A 17 6.68 13.31 14.56
N ASP A 18 6.18 12.30 13.85
CA ASP A 18 5.51 11.16 14.50
C ASP A 18 6.53 10.28 15.26
N GLU A 19 7.75 10.12 14.74
CA GLU A 19 8.84 9.39 15.40
C GLU A 19 9.23 10.03 16.74
N LEU A 20 9.39 11.35 16.77
CA LEU A 20 9.72 12.09 17.99
C LEU A 20 8.60 12.01 19.01
N ILE A 21 7.35 12.17 18.58
CA ILE A 21 6.16 12.05 19.45
C ILE A 21 6.09 10.64 20.04
N PHE A 22 6.21 9.62 19.20
CA PHE A 22 6.20 8.23 19.64
C PHE A 22 7.34 7.94 20.63
N SER A 23 8.55 8.45 20.37
CA SER A 23 9.70 8.27 21.27
C SER A 23 9.47 8.81 22.68
N VAL A 24 8.69 9.89 22.82
CA VAL A 24 8.30 10.44 24.12
C VAL A 24 7.23 9.58 24.76
N MET A 25 6.20 9.18 24.01
CA MET A 25 5.14 8.31 24.53
C MET A 25 5.68 6.98 25.07
N LYS A 26 6.64 6.38 24.35
CA LYS A 26 7.31 5.12 24.74
C LYS A 26 8.10 5.21 26.06
N LYS A 27 8.44 6.41 26.55
CA LYS A 27 9.10 6.59 27.85
C LYS A 27 8.15 6.43 29.04
N TYR A 28 6.85 6.61 28.82
CA TYR A 28 5.85 6.69 29.89
C TYR A 28 4.79 5.59 29.81
N TYR A 29 4.64 4.95 28.64
CA TYR A 29 3.62 3.94 28.41
C TYR A 29 4.23 2.70 27.78
N ASP A 30 3.84 1.54 28.31
CA ASP A 30 4.18 0.24 27.74
C ASP A 30 3.46 0.01 26.41
N GLY A 31 3.95 -0.96 25.62
CA GLY A 31 3.46 -1.24 24.28
C GLY A 31 1.97 -1.59 24.24
N ASP A 32 1.49 -2.44 25.15
CA ASP A 32 0.08 -2.84 25.18
C ASP A 32 -0.86 -1.67 25.56
N ILE A 33 -0.37 -0.75 26.40
CA ILE A 33 -1.07 0.50 26.72
C ILE A 33 -1.14 1.39 25.48
N LEU A 34 -0.02 1.56 24.77
CA LEU A 34 0.04 2.36 23.54
C LEU A 34 -0.89 1.82 22.45
N GLU A 35 -0.94 0.50 22.24
CA GLU A 35 -1.86 -0.15 21.30
C GLU A 35 -3.32 0.17 21.63
N LYS A 36 -3.72 0.05 22.91
CA LYS A 36 -5.08 0.40 23.36
C LYS A 36 -5.37 1.89 23.17
N MET A 37 -4.41 2.76 23.48
CA MET A 37 -4.56 4.21 23.30
C MET A 37 -4.78 4.57 21.82
N PHE A 38 -4.00 3.99 20.91
CA PHE A 38 -4.15 4.24 19.48
C PHE A 38 -5.47 3.69 18.95
N ALA A 39 -5.87 2.48 19.38
CA ALA A 39 -7.16 1.90 19.01
C ALA A 39 -8.35 2.79 19.43
N GLU A 40 -8.32 3.35 20.64
CA GLU A 40 -9.37 4.27 21.11
C GLU A 40 -9.31 5.65 20.41
N ALA A 41 -8.11 6.17 20.16
CA ALA A 41 -7.92 7.44 19.45
C ALA A 41 -8.46 7.39 18.01
N LYS A 42 -8.33 6.24 17.33
CA LYS A 42 -8.88 6.01 15.97
C LYS A 42 -10.41 6.08 15.89
N LYS A 43 -11.11 5.95 17.01
CA LYS A 43 -12.57 6.05 17.09
C LYS A 43 -13.07 7.49 17.29
N ARG A 44 -12.17 8.47 17.47
CA ARG A 44 -12.51 9.88 17.73
C ARG A 44 -12.76 10.63 16.40
N SER A 45 -12.01 11.68 16.11
CA SER A 45 -12.13 12.46 14.87
C SER A 45 -11.23 11.93 13.75
N ALA A 46 -11.48 12.32 12.51
CA ALA A 46 -10.64 11.97 11.36
C ALA A 46 -9.17 12.39 11.57
N THR A 47 -8.93 13.61 12.07
CA THR A 47 -7.58 14.11 12.40
C THR A 47 -6.90 13.24 13.48
N THR A 48 -7.64 12.90 14.53
CA THR A 48 -7.11 12.07 15.63
C THR A 48 -6.83 10.65 15.16
N ARG A 49 -7.67 10.10 14.29
CA ARG A 49 -7.49 8.80 13.67
C ARG A 49 -6.23 8.76 12.82
N SER A 50 -6.04 9.74 11.94
CA SER A 50 -4.82 9.85 11.13
C SER A 50 -3.57 9.90 12.01
N MET A 51 -3.58 10.71 13.07
CA MET A 51 -2.46 10.76 14.02
C MET A 51 -2.20 9.43 14.71
N ALA A 52 -3.25 8.79 15.20
CA ALA A 52 -3.13 7.51 15.89
C ALA A 52 -2.62 6.40 14.97
N SER A 53 -3.06 6.38 13.69
CA SER A 53 -2.51 5.47 12.69
C SER A 53 -1.02 5.71 12.45
N ASN A 54 -0.59 6.96 12.27
CA ASN A 54 0.82 7.26 12.08
C ASN A 54 1.70 6.85 13.28
N LEU A 55 1.21 7.06 14.51
CA LEU A 55 1.94 6.68 15.72
C LEU A 55 1.99 5.16 15.93
N GLU A 56 0.94 4.45 15.53
CA GLU A 56 0.93 2.99 15.53
C GLU A 56 1.89 2.41 14.49
N GLU A 57 2.02 3.03 13.31
CA GLU A 57 3.05 2.68 12.32
C GLU A 57 4.47 2.90 12.88
N GLU A 58 4.72 4.01 13.57
CA GLU A 58 6.00 4.23 14.26
C GLU A 58 6.28 3.19 15.34
N MET A 59 5.23 2.77 16.05
CA MET A 59 5.33 1.70 17.03
C MET A 59 5.79 0.40 16.37
N TRP A 60 5.10 -0.04 15.32
CA TRP A 60 5.44 -1.24 14.56
C TRP A 60 6.85 -1.19 13.96
N ARG A 61 7.24 -0.03 13.41
CA ARG A 61 8.59 0.20 12.89
C ARG A 61 9.63 0.07 13.99
N SER A 62 9.39 0.68 15.15
CA SER A 62 10.31 0.62 16.31
C SER A 62 10.46 -0.79 16.89
N GLN A 63 9.48 -1.66 16.64
CA GLN A 63 9.49 -3.08 16.99
C GLN A 63 10.13 -3.95 15.90
N GLY A 64 10.57 -3.37 14.78
CA GLY A 64 11.16 -4.09 13.66
C GLY A 64 10.16 -4.94 12.87
N LYS A 65 8.86 -4.60 12.89
CA LYS A 65 7.87 -5.33 12.07
C LYS A 65 8.17 -5.07 10.59
N THR A 66 8.38 -6.14 9.82
CA THR A 66 8.50 -6.08 8.37
C THR A 66 7.13 -6.00 7.70
N ALA A 67 7.11 -5.75 6.39
CA ALA A 67 5.90 -5.85 5.57
C ALA A 67 5.22 -7.23 5.72
N ASP A 68 6.00 -8.31 5.72
CA ASP A 68 5.53 -9.68 5.95
C ASP A 68 4.94 -9.89 7.34
N ASN A 69 5.62 -9.40 8.38
CA ASN A 69 5.16 -9.54 9.76
C ASN A 69 3.82 -8.83 9.95
N LEU A 70 3.66 -7.63 9.38
CA LEU A 70 2.40 -6.89 9.47
C LEU A 70 1.30 -7.54 8.62
N PHE A 71 1.63 -8.09 7.44
CA PHE A 71 0.67 -8.80 6.59
C PHE A 71 -0.02 -9.95 7.36
N LYS A 72 0.78 -10.78 8.05
CA LYS A 72 0.30 -11.87 8.90
C LYS A 72 -0.42 -11.37 10.15
N PHE A 73 0.10 -10.33 10.79
CA PHE A 73 -0.53 -9.74 11.97
C PHE A 73 -1.95 -9.23 11.66
N LEU A 74 -2.16 -8.66 10.47
CA LEU A 74 -3.45 -8.22 9.98
C LEU A 74 -4.31 -9.35 9.38
N LYS A 75 -3.81 -10.60 9.39
CA LYS A 75 -4.47 -11.79 8.82
C LYS A 75 -4.87 -11.62 7.35
N LEU A 76 -4.04 -10.92 6.59
CA LEU A 76 -4.27 -10.74 5.15
C LEU A 76 -3.89 -11.99 4.35
N ASP A 77 -3.01 -12.84 4.90
CA ASP A 77 -2.62 -14.14 4.34
C ASP A 77 -3.73 -15.18 4.38
N GLU A 78 -4.67 -15.06 5.33
CA GLU A 78 -5.82 -15.96 5.46
C GLU A 78 -6.95 -15.64 4.46
N LYS A 79 -6.83 -14.54 3.68
CA LYS A 79 -7.93 -14.01 2.84
C LYS A 79 -7.84 -14.36 1.36
N GLY A 80 -6.69 -14.83 0.87
CA GLY A 80 -6.49 -15.03 -0.57
C GLY A 80 -6.81 -13.76 -1.36
N ASP A 81 -7.61 -13.90 -2.43
CA ASP A 81 -8.02 -12.78 -3.30
C ASP A 81 -8.96 -11.79 -2.59
N ASP A 82 -9.68 -12.20 -1.55
CA ASP A 82 -10.60 -11.31 -0.80
C ASP A 82 -9.84 -10.29 0.07
N LEU A 83 -8.51 -10.36 0.11
CA LEU A 83 -7.71 -9.35 0.82
C LEU A 83 -7.88 -7.96 0.23
N PHE A 84 -8.17 -7.87 -1.08
CA PHE A 84 -8.39 -6.58 -1.75
C PHE A 84 -9.71 -5.92 -1.35
N GLU A 85 -10.60 -6.69 -0.69
CA GLU A 85 -11.84 -6.21 -0.07
C GLU A 85 -11.67 -5.99 1.45
N SER A 86 -10.49 -6.31 2.02
CA SER A 86 -10.24 -6.18 3.45
C SER A 86 -10.16 -4.71 3.89
N PRO A 87 -10.86 -4.30 4.95
CA PRO A 87 -10.80 -2.92 5.45
C PRO A 87 -9.42 -2.54 6.03
N VAL A 88 -8.53 -3.51 6.26
CA VAL A 88 -7.17 -3.28 6.76
C VAL A 88 -6.10 -3.31 5.67
N LEU A 89 -6.48 -3.48 4.40
CA LEU A 89 -5.55 -3.37 3.26
C LEU A 89 -4.83 -2.02 3.26
N GLY A 90 -5.58 -0.93 3.43
CA GLY A 90 -5.02 0.43 3.45
C GLY A 90 -3.99 0.63 4.56
N THR A 91 -4.17 -0.03 5.70
CA THR A 91 -3.19 -0.01 6.80
C THR A 91 -1.88 -0.68 6.39
N TRP A 92 -1.95 -1.84 5.73
CA TRP A 92 -0.75 -2.54 5.26
C TRP A 92 -0.01 -1.76 4.16
N VAL A 93 -0.75 -1.22 3.18
CA VAL A 93 -0.19 -0.39 2.10
C VAL A 93 0.48 0.88 2.67
N SER A 94 -0.18 1.57 3.61
CA SER A 94 0.36 2.74 4.28
C SER A 94 1.67 2.42 5.00
N TYR A 95 1.71 1.31 5.75
CA TYR A 95 2.90 0.91 6.49
C TYR A 95 4.10 0.57 5.58
N ILE A 96 3.90 -0.12 4.45
CA ILE A 96 4.99 -0.39 3.51
C ILE A 96 5.56 0.92 2.95
N ASN A 97 4.69 1.84 2.55
CA ASN A 97 5.12 3.16 2.07
C ASN A 97 5.90 3.90 3.16
N ARG A 98 5.47 3.80 4.42
CA ARG A 98 6.18 4.38 5.56
C ARG A 98 7.58 3.78 5.71
N LEU A 99 7.71 2.46 5.71
CA LEU A 99 9.03 1.78 5.75
C LEU A 99 9.94 2.24 4.61
N ASN A 100 9.39 2.37 3.41
CA ASN A 100 10.13 2.81 2.22
C ASN A 100 10.75 4.20 2.38
N THR A 101 10.15 5.10 3.17
CA THR A 101 10.72 6.43 3.44
C THR A 101 12.01 6.40 4.27
N TYR A 102 12.28 5.29 4.97
CA TYR A 102 13.49 5.09 5.78
C TYR A 102 14.57 4.31 5.03
N GLU A 103 14.26 3.76 3.85
CA GLU A 103 15.22 3.03 3.04
C GLU A 103 16.26 3.97 2.42
N LYS A 104 17.50 3.48 2.28
CA LYS A 104 18.57 4.25 1.61
C LYS A 104 18.24 4.57 0.16
N ARG A 105 17.46 3.69 -0.47
CA ARG A 105 16.99 3.80 -1.85
C ARG A 105 15.51 3.42 -1.86
N PRO A 106 14.62 4.40 -1.64
CA PRO A 106 13.19 4.16 -1.72
C PRO A 106 12.81 3.63 -3.10
N ASP A 107 11.97 2.61 -3.14
CA ASP A 107 11.44 2.04 -4.38
C ASP A 107 9.98 2.48 -4.54
N GLU A 108 9.68 3.20 -5.61
CA GLU A 108 8.33 3.64 -5.94
C GLU A 108 7.34 2.44 -6.03
N PHE A 109 7.82 1.28 -6.46
CA PHE A 109 7.00 0.10 -6.70
C PHE A 109 7.04 -0.92 -5.55
N VAL A 110 7.56 -0.54 -4.38
CA VAL A 110 7.74 -1.45 -3.24
C VAL A 110 6.47 -2.22 -2.86
N VAL A 111 5.30 -1.56 -2.88
CA VAL A 111 4.03 -2.21 -2.55
C VAL A 111 3.64 -3.23 -3.62
N ILE A 112 3.86 -2.92 -4.90
CA ILE A 112 3.60 -3.85 -5.99
C ILE A 112 4.55 -5.05 -5.90
N ASN A 113 5.84 -4.82 -5.65
CA ASN A 113 6.81 -5.90 -5.45
C ASN A 113 6.42 -6.82 -4.28
N GLU A 114 5.94 -6.26 -3.16
CA GLU A 114 5.44 -7.04 -2.02
C GLU A 114 4.19 -7.87 -2.35
N LEU A 115 3.31 -7.37 -3.22
CA LEU A 115 2.13 -8.11 -3.69
C LEU A 115 2.53 -9.19 -4.72
N GLU A 116 3.43 -8.87 -5.65
CA GLU A 116 3.93 -9.81 -6.68
C GLU A 116 4.64 -11.01 -6.06
N LYS A 117 5.35 -10.83 -4.94
CA LYS A 117 5.92 -11.94 -4.16
C LYS A 117 4.88 -12.96 -3.69
N ARG A 118 3.62 -12.53 -3.49
CA ARG A 118 2.54 -13.35 -2.91
C ARG A 118 1.63 -13.94 -3.97
N PHE A 119 1.27 -13.14 -4.97
CA PHE A 119 0.30 -13.50 -5.99
C PHE A 119 0.95 -13.91 -7.30
N GLY A 120 2.20 -13.53 -7.53
CA GLY A 120 2.82 -13.60 -8.84
C GLY A 120 2.46 -12.41 -9.71
N TYR A 121 3.26 -12.23 -10.75
CA TYR A 121 3.27 -11.04 -11.60
C TYR A 121 1.96 -10.85 -12.40
N VAL A 122 1.54 -11.90 -13.11
CA VAL A 122 0.36 -11.86 -13.98
C VAL A 122 -0.94 -11.97 -13.17
N ASP A 123 -0.98 -12.85 -12.18
CA ASP A 123 -2.19 -13.06 -11.39
C ASP A 123 -2.53 -11.83 -10.54
N LEU A 124 -1.53 -11.09 -10.04
CA LEU A 124 -1.77 -9.81 -9.40
C LEU A 124 -2.51 -8.82 -10.33
N ALA A 125 -2.11 -8.74 -11.61
CA ALA A 125 -2.78 -7.86 -12.56
C ALA A 125 -4.24 -8.26 -12.82
N ARG A 126 -4.50 -9.57 -12.89
CA ARG A 126 -5.86 -10.11 -13.02
C ARG A 126 -6.71 -9.77 -11.80
N ILE A 127 -6.15 -9.87 -10.60
CA ILE A 127 -6.85 -9.56 -9.35
C ILE A 127 -7.11 -8.05 -9.23
N LEU A 128 -6.10 -7.20 -9.45
CA LEU A 128 -6.25 -5.73 -9.42
C LEU A 128 -7.17 -5.22 -10.54
N GLY A 129 -7.32 -5.98 -11.62
CA GLY A 129 -8.31 -5.72 -12.67
C GLY A 129 -9.75 -5.80 -12.15
N LYS A 130 -10.05 -6.66 -11.17
CA LYS A 130 -11.42 -6.85 -10.65
C LYS A 130 -11.79 -5.74 -9.67
N THR A 131 -12.51 -4.73 -10.15
CA THR A 131 -13.06 -3.66 -9.28
C THR A 131 -14.56 -3.80 -9.03
N GLU A 132 -15.23 -4.72 -9.73
CA GLU A 132 -16.66 -4.96 -9.58
C GLU A 132 -16.95 -5.63 -8.24
N GLY A 133 -17.92 -5.09 -7.51
CA GLY A 133 -18.30 -5.58 -6.18
C GLY A 133 -17.54 -4.95 -5.01
N MET A 134 -16.39 -4.30 -5.26
CA MET A 134 -15.64 -3.58 -4.23
C MET A 134 -16.44 -2.37 -3.70
N ARG A 135 -16.29 -2.09 -2.41
CA ARG A 135 -16.99 -0.98 -1.72
C ARG A 135 -16.01 -0.18 -0.85
N GLY A 136 -16.31 1.09 -0.65
CA GLY A 136 -15.54 1.99 0.21
C GLY A 136 -14.13 2.28 -0.32
N ASP A 137 -13.23 2.66 0.60
CA ASP A 137 -11.88 3.14 0.30
C ASP A 137 -11.02 2.14 -0.51
N ASN A 138 -11.35 0.85 -0.46
CA ASN A 138 -10.63 -0.19 -1.20
C ASN A 138 -10.73 -0.02 -2.72
N VAL A 139 -11.81 0.57 -3.25
CA VAL A 139 -11.94 0.85 -4.69
C VAL A 139 -10.81 1.78 -5.15
N GLU A 140 -10.55 2.83 -4.38
CA GLU A 140 -9.52 3.82 -4.69
C GLU A 140 -8.11 3.26 -4.49
N ILE A 141 -7.90 2.47 -3.44
CA ILE A 141 -6.63 1.79 -3.16
C ILE A 141 -6.31 0.82 -4.30
N VAL A 142 -7.22 -0.06 -4.68
CA VAL A 142 -7.01 -1.05 -5.75
C VAL A 142 -6.79 -0.36 -7.10
N ALA A 143 -7.57 0.68 -7.41
CA ALA A 143 -7.36 1.47 -8.63
C ALA A 143 -5.97 2.12 -8.67
N SER A 144 -5.48 2.62 -7.53
CA SER A 144 -4.14 3.21 -7.39
C SER A 144 -3.05 2.15 -7.54
N LEU A 145 -3.21 0.98 -6.92
CA LEU A 145 -2.29 -0.15 -7.07
C LEU A 145 -2.21 -0.63 -8.52
N ARG A 146 -3.35 -0.73 -9.22
CA ARG A 146 -3.38 -1.10 -10.64
C ARG A 146 -2.61 -0.11 -11.51
N LYS A 147 -2.83 1.20 -11.31
CA LYS A 147 -2.07 2.25 -12.02
C LYS A 147 -0.58 2.17 -11.71
N LEU A 148 -0.22 1.91 -10.46
CA LEU A 148 1.18 1.78 -10.05
C LEU A 148 1.84 0.54 -10.67
N GLN A 149 1.12 -0.59 -10.76
CA GLN A 149 1.57 -1.78 -11.46
C GLN A 149 1.80 -1.51 -12.95
N PHE A 150 0.85 -0.85 -13.64
CA PHE A 150 1.03 -0.50 -15.04
C PHE A 150 2.17 0.51 -15.28
N LYS A 151 2.34 1.46 -14.37
CA LYS A 151 3.51 2.35 -14.38
C LYS A 151 4.80 1.53 -14.27
N GLN A 152 4.88 0.58 -13.33
CA GLN A 152 6.05 -0.29 -13.19
C GLN A 152 6.33 -1.08 -14.47
N TRP A 153 5.27 -1.64 -15.08
CA TRP A 153 5.38 -2.39 -16.34
C TRP A 153 5.98 -1.53 -17.44
N MET A 154 5.51 -0.30 -17.59
CA MET A 154 5.97 0.63 -18.61
C MET A 154 7.40 1.15 -18.34
N THR A 155 7.71 1.55 -17.11
CA THR A 155 8.94 2.32 -16.82
C THR A 155 10.09 1.47 -16.28
N GLN A 156 9.79 0.45 -15.48
CA GLN A 156 10.82 -0.41 -14.89
C GLN A 156 11.01 -1.68 -15.71
N LYS A 157 9.91 -2.28 -16.21
CA LYS A 157 9.96 -3.55 -16.96
C LYS A 157 9.99 -3.35 -18.48
N LEU A 158 9.79 -2.11 -18.96
CA LEU A 158 9.83 -1.74 -20.38
C LEU A 158 8.88 -2.61 -21.22
N LEU A 159 7.67 -2.86 -20.69
CA LEU A 159 6.62 -3.57 -21.39
C LEU A 159 5.81 -2.61 -22.26
N ASP A 160 5.54 -3.07 -23.48
CA ASP A 160 4.53 -2.52 -24.37
C ASP A 160 3.31 -3.47 -24.39
N PRO A 161 2.16 -3.04 -24.93
CA PRO A 161 0.98 -3.89 -25.01
C PRO A 161 1.21 -5.25 -25.68
N LYS A 162 2.03 -5.32 -26.75
CA LYS A 162 2.34 -6.59 -27.43
C LYS A 162 3.10 -7.56 -26.51
N ARG A 163 3.97 -7.05 -25.64
CA ARG A 163 4.69 -7.84 -24.64
C ARG A 163 3.76 -8.29 -23.52
N VAL A 164 2.84 -7.44 -23.08
CA VAL A 164 1.81 -7.83 -22.10
C VAL A 164 0.93 -8.95 -22.65
N ASP A 165 0.48 -8.86 -23.90
CA ASP A 165 -0.29 -9.93 -24.54
C ASP A 165 0.48 -11.25 -24.53
N LYS A 166 1.77 -11.23 -24.87
CA LYS A 166 2.63 -12.42 -24.82
C LYS A 166 2.77 -13.02 -23.42
N LEU A 167 2.77 -12.19 -22.37
CA LEU A 167 2.83 -12.66 -20.99
C LEU A 167 1.52 -13.36 -20.58
N LEU A 168 0.38 -12.82 -21.01
CA LEU A 168 -0.94 -13.35 -20.67
C LEU A 168 -1.28 -14.66 -21.40
N ILE A 169 -0.67 -14.92 -22.56
CA ILE A 169 -0.82 -16.17 -23.33
C ILE A 169 -0.37 -17.41 -22.54
N GLN A 170 0.39 -17.27 -21.46
CA GLN A 170 0.74 -18.39 -20.57
C GLN A 170 -0.47 -19.02 -19.87
N SER A 171 -1.61 -18.30 -19.79
CA SER A 171 -2.89 -18.86 -19.35
C SER A 171 -4.00 -18.30 -20.24
N PRO A 172 -4.09 -18.76 -21.50
CA PRO A 172 -4.83 -18.07 -22.55
C PRO A 172 -6.35 -18.08 -22.29
N ASP A 173 -6.83 -19.07 -21.55
CA ASP A 173 -8.26 -19.27 -21.26
C ASP A 173 -8.77 -18.43 -20.08
N ASP A 174 -7.91 -17.68 -19.38
CA ASP A 174 -8.35 -16.81 -18.28
C ASP A 174 -9.10 -15.58 -18.84
N PRO A 175 -10.40 -15.44 -18.56
CA PRO A 175 -11.22 -14.36 -19.13
C PRO A 175 -10.79 -12.97 -18.63
N ARG A 176 -10.02 -12.88 -17.54
CA ARG A 176 -9.51 -11.61 -17.00
C ARG A 176 -8.40 -11.03 -17.86
N ASN A 177 -7.75 -11.84 -18.72
CA ASN A 177 -6.66 -11.39 -19.59
C ASN A 177 -7.10 -10.24 -20.49
N THR A 178 -8.28 -10.33 -21.11
CA THR A 178 -8.79 -9.28 -22.01
C THR A 178 -8.88 -7.94 -21.30
N ARG A 179 -9.36 -7.93 -20.05
CA ARG A 179 -9.44 -6.71 -19.25
C ARG A 179 -8.07 -6.14 -18.93
N VAL A 180 -7.11 -6.99 -18.54
CA VAL A 180 -5.73 -6.55 -18.25
C VAL A 180 -5.09 -5.92 -19.48
N THR A 181 -5.20 -6.55 -20.65
CA THR A 181 -4.68 -6.01 -21.92
C THR A 181 -5.28 -4.65 -22.25
N LEU A 182 -6.61 -4.53 -22.22
CA LEU A 182 -7.31 -3.29 -22.56
C LEU A 182 -6.96 -2.15 -21.59
N ASP A 183 -7.04 -2.42 -20.28
CA ASP A 183 -6.74 -1.43 -19.25
C ASP A 183 -5.26 -0.97 -19.33
N PHE A 184 -4.34 -1.89 -19.62
CA PHE A 184 -2.93 -1.54 -19.80
C PHE A 184 -2.70 -0.74 -21.09
N TYR A 185 -3.34 -1.12 -22.20
CA TYR A 185 -3.24 -0.38 -23.46
C TYR A 185 -3.71 1.08 -23.30
N ASP A 186 -4.85 1.28 -22.65
CA ASP A 186 -5.38 2.61 -22.39
C ASP A 186 -4.45 3.43 -21.48
N PHE A 187 -3.92 2.79 -20.41
CA PHE A 187 -2.92 3.41 -19.55
C PHE A 187 -1.65 3.79 -20.33
N TYR A 188 -1.10 2.87 -21.13
CA TYR A 188 0.12 3.06 -21.89
C TYR A 188 -0.01 4.24 -22.86
N LYS A 189 -1.13 4.30 -23.61
CA LYS A 189 -1.43 5.41 -24.52
C LYS A 189 -1.58 6.74 -23.77
N ALA A 190 -2.30 6.75 -22.64
CA ALA A 190 -2.49 7.94 -21.83
C ALA A 190 -1.19 8.48 -21.20
N ASN A 191 -0.18 7.63 -21.01
CA ASN A 191 1.09 7.98 -20.38
C ASN A 191 2.26 8.12 -21.38
N GLY A 192 1.97 8.41 -22.65
CA GLY A 192 2.98 8.75 -23.66
C GLY A 192 3.67 7.56 -24.31
N GLY A 193 3.10 6.36 -24.19
CA GLY A 193 3.57 5.19 -24.90
C GLY A 193 3.44 5.35 -26.42
N PRO A 194 4.47 5.01 -27.22
CA PRO A 194 4.41 5.13 -28.66
C PRO A 194 3.32 4.23 -29.26
N PRO A 195 2.74 4.61 -30.42
CA PRO A 195 1.80 3.76 -31.15
C PRO A 195 2.41 2.39 -31.44
N LEU A 196 1.58 1.35 -31.38
CA LEU A 196 1.97 0.01 -31.78
C LEU A 196 2.02 -0.03 -33.32
N TYR A 197 3.23 -0.08 -33.90
CA TYR A 197 3.45 -0.40 -35.30
C TYR A 197 3.56 -1.92 -35.47
#